data_AF-A0A1G0GSW4-F1
#
_entry.id   AF-A0A1G0GSW4-F1
#
_cell.length_a   1.000
_cell.length_b   1.000
_cell.length_c   1.000
_cell.angle_alpha   90.00
_cell.angle_beta   90.00
_cell.angle_gamma   90.00
#
_symmetry.space_group_name_H-M   'P 1'
#
loop_
_entity.id
_entity.type
_entity.pdbx_description
1 polymer ?
#
loop_
_entity_poly.entity_id
_entity_poly.type
_entity_poly.pdbx_seq_one_letter_code
_entity_poly.pdbx_strand_id
1 'polypeptide(L)'
;MSYWNSVLDEVLHKDSHDESFLFSNHDNLIDSAEHDDITDHAYDPFREARDLRTYYLGKDYPNVYFTKREAECIFWVVQGRTISETAYKMQLSARTVEYYVKNMKLKLGCESKKQLIDKILQTTLLQQLEKDGMRIVKH
;
A
#
# COMPACT_ATOMS: atom_id res chain seq x y z
N MET A 1 -30.37 -11.49 -9.70
CA MET A 1 -30.00 -10.48 -10.71
C MET A 1 -29.95 -9.08 -10.06
N SER A 2 -29.11 -8.88 -9.03
CA SER A 2 -29.13 -7.67 -8.20
C SER A 2 -27.89 -6.78 -8.33
N TYR A 3 -26.80 -7.34 -8.85
CA TYR A 3 -25.52 -6.63 -8.97
C TYR A 3 -25.53 -5.62 -10.13
N TRP A 4 -26.03 -6.04 -11.30
CA TRP A 4 -26.11 -5.18 -12.48
C TRP A 4 -27.05 -3.98 -12.31
N ASN A 5 -28.09 -4.11 -11.50
CA ASN A 5 -28.99 -3.00 -11.20
C ASN A 5 -28.30 -1.96 -10.32
N SER A 6 -27.52 -2.38 -9.31
CA SER A 6 -26.72 -1.46 -8.50
C SER A 6 -25.62 -0.76 -9.29
N VAL A 7 -24.98 -1.46 -10.25
CA VAL A 7 -23.97 -0.86 -11.13
C VAL A 7 -24.61 0.15 -12.10
N LEU A 8 -25.81 -0.14 -12.62
CA LEU A 8 -26.53 0.80 -13.48
C LEU A 8 -26.95 2.06 -12.72
N ASP A 9 -27.40 1.89 -11.48
CA ASP A 9 -27.78 3.00 -10.61
C ASP A 9 -26.57 3.90 -10.29
N GLU A 10 -25.40 3.29 -10.05
CA GLU A 10 -24.13 4.01 -9.83
C GLU A 10 -23.69 4.83 -11.06
N VAL A 11 -23.83 4.27 -12.27
CA VAL A 11 -23.44 4.96 -13.51
C VAL A 11 -24.40 6.09 -13.87
N LEU A 12 -25.69 5.93 -13.58
CA LEU A 12 -26.73 6.91 -13.90
C LEU A 12 -26.74 8.12 -12.96
N HIS A 13 -26.33 7.96 -11.71
CA HIS A 13 -26.35 9.03 -10.69
C HIS A 13 -24.95 9.63 -10.40
N LYS A 14 -24.00 9.48 -11.33
CA LYS A 14 -22.59 9.89 -11.17
C LYS A 14 -22.38 11.39 -10.92
N ASP A 15 -23.32 12.24 -11.31
CA ASP A 15 -23.21 13.71 -11.25
C ASP A 15 -24.06 14.35 -10.13
N SER A 16 -24.74 13.55 -9.28
CA SER A 16 -25.38 14.08 -8.06
C SER A 16 -24.37 14.11 -6.92
N HIS A 17 -24.12 15.31 -6.39
CA HIS A 17 -23.05 15.64 -5.43
C HIS A 17 -23.13 14.99 -4.03
N ASP A 18 -23.89 13.91 -3.82
CA ASP A 18 -24.24 13.46 -2.46
C ASP A 18 -24.14 11.96 -2.16
N GLU A 19 -23.46 11.14 -2.97
CA GLU A 19 -23.27 9.72 -2.60
C GLU A 19 -21.82 9.21 -2.70
N SER A 20 -21.41 8.52 -1.63
CA SER A 20 -20.15 7.82 -1.52
C SER A 20 -20.13 6.59 -2.44
N PHE A 21 -19.38 6.68 -3.53
CA PHE A 21 -19.22 5.60 -4.51
C PHE A 21 -18.50 4.38 -3.90
N LEU A 22 -19.24 3.29 -3.70
CA LEU A 22 -18.74 2.05 -3.07
C LEU A 22 -17.71 1.28 -3.90
N PHE A 23 -17.73 1.40 -5.23
CA PHE A 23 -16.90 0.56 -6.10
C PHE A 23 -15.79 1.32 -6.83
N SER A 24 -15.91 2.63 -7.00
CA SER A 24 -15.04 3.37 -7.92
C SER A 24 -14.01 4.29 -7.25
N ASN A 25 -14.13 4.63 -5.96
CA ASN A 25 -13.20 5.56 -5.30
C ASN A 25 -12.83 5.10 -3.87
N HIS A 26 -11.95 4.11 -3.74
CA HIS A 26 -11.21 3.91 -2.49
C HIS A 26 -9.86 4.62 -2.58
N ASP A 27 -9.90 5.96 -2.57
CA ASP A 27 -9.08 6.81 -1.69
C ASP A 27 -9.12 8.28 -2.12
N ASN A 28 -9.28 9.13 -1.10
CA ASN A 28 -8.92 10.55 -1.03
C ASN A 28 -9.77 11.56 -1.82
N LEU A 29 -10.94 11.88 -1.26
CA LEU A 29 -11.45 13.25 -1.30
C LEU A 29 -11.05 13.95 0.01
N ILE A 30 -9.86 14.55 -0.01
CA ILE A 30 -9.66 15.79 0.72
C ILE A 30 -10.17 16.85 -0.26
N ASP A 31 -11.36 17.39 -0.02
CA ASP A 31 -11.66 18.72 -0.52
C ASP A 31 -12.26 19.58 0.60
N SER A 32 -11.56 20.69 0.77
CA SER A 32 -11.79 21.86 1.59
C SER A 32 -13.17 22.49 1.41
N ALA A 33 -13.89 22.74 2.50
CA ALA A 33 -14.15 24.10 3.02
C ALA A 33 -15.23 24.13 4.11
N GLU A 34 -14.86 24.76 5.23
CA GLU A 34 -15.68 25.52 6.19
C GLU A 34 -16.49 24.81 7.31
N HIS A 35 -15.92 24.93 8.52
CA HIS A 35 -16.54 25.35 9.80
C HIS A 35 -17.66 24.49 10.44
N ASP A 36 -17.33 23.76 11.51
CA ASP A 36 -17.56 24.16 12.93
C ASP A 36 -17.54 22.95 13.88
N ASP A 37 -16.88 23.12 15.03
CA ASP A 37 -17.07 22.43 16.32
C ASP A 37 -17.34 20.91 16.39
N ILE A 38 -16.29 20.17 16.79
CA ILE A 38 -16.26 18.97 17.65
C ILE A 38 -17.45 17.99 17.54
N THR A 39 -17.26 16.86 16.85
CA THR A 39 -17.65 15.53 17.37
C THR A 39 -16.70 14.44 16.87
N ASP A 40 -15.96 13.86 17.82
CA ASP A 40 -15.72 12.42 17.97
C ASP A 40 -15.57 11.64 16.66
N HIS A 41 -14.33 11.58 16.14
CA HIS A 41 -13.97 10.66 15.06
C HIS A 41 -14.34 9.24 15.48
N ALA A 42 -15.49 8.79 15.00
CA ALA A 42 -16.05 7.47 15.20
C ALA A 42 -14.92 6.43 15.17
N TYR A 43 -14.71 5.77 16.31
CA TYR A 43 -13.91 4.55 16.41
C TYR A 43 -14.46 3.58 15.36
N ASP A 44 -13.78 3.48 14.22
CA ASP A 44 -14.04 2.46 13.20
C ASP A 44 -13.34 1.18 13.66
N PRO A 45 -14.08 0.18 14.19
CA PRO A 45 -13.50 -1.05 14.72
C PRO A 45 -12.81 -1.88 13.62
N PHE A 46 -13.06 -1.57 12.35
CA PHE A 46 -12.46 -2.27 11.22
C PHE A 46 -11.12 -1.67 10.78
N ARG A 47 -10.76 -0.47 11.26
CA ARG A 47 -9.49 0.17 10.92
C ARG A 47 -8.29 -0.51 11.60
N GLU A 48 -8.46 -0.95 12.85
CA GLU A 48 -7.45 -1.71 13.60
C GLU A 48 -7.14 -3.08 12.95
N ALA A 49 -8.14 -3.74 12.35
CA ALA A 49 -7.96 -5.04 11.72
C ALA A 49 -7.19 -4.99 10.37
N ARG A 50 -7.19 -3.83 9.68
CA ARG A 50 -6.42 -3.62 8.43
C ARG A 50 -4.94 -3.37 8.70
N ASP A 51 -4.60 -2.85 9.88
CA ASP A 51 -3.26 -2.38 10.23
C ASP A 51 -2.24 -3.53 10.45
N LEU A 52 -2.73 -4.77 10.59
CA LEU A 52 -1.88 -5.97 10.70
C LEU A 52 -1.12 -6.32 9.40
N ARG A 53 -1.36 -5.60 8.30
CA ARG A 53 -0.75 -5.89 6.99
C ARG A 53 0.09 -4.74 6.44
N THR A 54 0.34 -3.72 7.25
CA THR A 54 1.02 -2.49 6.85
C THR A 54 2.32 -2.28 7.64
N TYR A 55 3.38 -1.92 6.93
CA TYR A 55 4.72 -1.68 7.44
C TYR A 55 5.06 -0.20 7.27
N TYR A 56 5.15 0.53 8.37
CA TYR A 56 5.49 1.95 8.36
C TYR A 56 7.00 2.15 8.40
N LEU A 57 7.52 3.06 7.57
CA LEU A 57 8.96 3.26 7.37
C LEU A 57 9.64 4.13 8.47
N GLY A 58 8.93 4.43 9.56
CA GLY A 58 9.45 5.15 10.72
C GLY A 58 9.43 6.68 10.55
N LYS A 59 10.24 7.38 11.36
CA LYS A 59 10.24 8.85 11.44
C LYS A 59 10.71 9.55 10.17
N ASP A 60 11.55 8.88 9.38
CA ASP A 60 12.15 9.47 8.16
C ASP A 60 11.12 9.63 7.02
N TYR A 61 10.05 8.83 7.05
CA TYR A 61 8.98 8.85 6.05
C TYR A 61 7.60 8.81 6.75
N PRO A 62 7.16 9.95 7.33
CA PRO A 62 5.85 10.02 7.96
C PRO A 62 4.74 9.74 6.93
N ASN A 63 3.75 8.94 7.32
CA ASN A 63 2.61 8.53 6.49
C ASN A 63 2.93 7.64 5.27
N VAL A 64 4.19 7.19 5.11
CA VAL A 64 4.52 6.20 4.07
C VAL A 64 4.49 4.80 4.67
N TYR A 65 3.67 3.93 4.06
CA TYR A 65 3.55 2.54 4.45
C TYR A 65 3.62 1.60 3.25
N PHE A 66 4.18 0.42 3.48
CA PHE A 66 4.16 -0.68 2.54
C PHE A 66 3.17 -1.75 2.99
N THR A 67 2.43 -2.31 2.05
CA THR A 67 1.62 -3.50 2.30
C THR A 67 2.54 -4.70 2.53
N LYS A 68 2.01 -5.75 3.15
CA LYS A 68 2.75 -7.00 3.36
C LYS A 68 3.39 -7.56 2.09
N ARG A 69 2.68 -7.54 0.96
CA ARG A 69 3.23 -8.02 -0.31
C ARG A 69 4.32 -7.12 -0.87
N GLU A 70 4.21 -5.81 -0.69
CA GLU A 70 5.28 -4.86 -1.06
C GLU A 70 6.51 -5.07 -0.18
N ALA A 71 6.33 -5.25 1.13
CA ALA A 71 7.39 -5.50 2.08
C ALA A 71 8.12 -6.84 1.82
N GLU A 72 7.37 -7.91 1.52
CA GLU A 72 7.92 -9.20 1.05
C GLU A 72 8.72 -9.04 -0.26
N CYS A 73 8.19 -8.26 -1.21
CA CYS A 73 8.85 -8.02 -2.49
C CYS A 73 10.17 -7.27 -2.31
N ILE A 74 10.18 -6.18 -1.54
CA ILE A 74 11.39 -5.37 -1.35
C ILE A 74 12.46 -6.14 -0.58
N PHE A 75 12.08 -7.02 0.34
CA PHE A 75 13.00 -7.90 1.04
C PHE A 75 13.87 -8.70 0.07
N TRP A 76 13.27 -9.44 -0.86
CA TRP A 76 14.03 -10.23 -1.84
C TRP A 76 14.86 -9.36 -2.78
N VAL A 77 14.33 -8.20 -3.15
CA VAL A 77 15.04 -7.23 -3.99
C VAL A 77 16.30 -6.70 -3.31
N VAL A 78 16.23 -6.40 -2.01
CA VAL A 78 17.39 -5.97 -1.20
C VAL A 78 18.42 -7.09 -1.06
N GLN A 79 17.98 -8.35 -1.01
CA GLN A 79 18.87 -9.54 -1.06
C GLN A 79 19.52 -9.79 -2.44
N GLY A 80 19.39 -8.85 -3.38
CA GLY A 80 20.02 -8.94 -4.70
C GLY A 80 19.27 -9.79 -5.71
N ARG A 81 18.04 -10.24 -5.41
CA ARG A 81 17.26 -11.04 -6.36
C ARG A 81 16.78 -10.19 -7.54
N THR A 82 16.70 -10.83 -8.70
CA THR A 82 16.08 -10.22 -9.89
C THR A 82 14.56 -10.21 -9.77
N ILE A 83 13.88 -9.46 -10.64
CA ILE A 83 12.40 -9.40 -10.66
C ILE A 83 11.84 -10.80 -10.92
N SER A 84 12.41 -11.54 -11.87
CA SER A 84 11.98 -12.90 -12.22
C SER A 84 12.21 -13.89 -11.08
N GLU A 85 13.35 -13.81 -10.38
CA GLU A 85 13.63 -14.65 -9.22
C GLU A 85 12.70 -14.33 -8.04
N THR A 86 12.45 -13.04 -7.80
CA THR A 86 11.52 -12.58 -6.76
C THR A 86 10.11 -13.09 -7.06
N ALA A 87 9.69 -13.00 -8.32
CA ALA A 87 8.40 -13.52 -8.79
C ALA A 87 8.29 -15.03 -8.55
N TYR A 88 9.34 -15.80 -8.88
CA TYR A 88 9.38 -17.24 -8.60
C TYR A 88 9.31 -17.54 -7.09
N LYS A 89 10.08 -16.82 -6.26
CA LYS A 89 10.09 -17.00 -4.80
C LYS A 89 8.74 -16.68 -4.15
N MET A 90 8.04 -15.67 -4.66
CA MET A 90 6.75 -15.23 -4.14
C MET A 90 5.56 -15.93 -4.83
N GLN A 91 5.80 -16.82 -5.81
CA GLN A 91 4.77 -17.45 -6.64
C GLN A 91 3.85 -16.42 -7.33
N LEU A 92 4.44 -15.36 -7.88
CA LEU A 92 3.76 -14.27 -8.58
C LEU A 92 4.22 -14.18 -10.04
N SER A 93 3.51 -13.38 -10.83
CA SER A 93 3.98 -12.98 -12.15
C SER A 93 5.07 -11.90 -12.04
N ALA A 94 6.01 -11.88 -12.98
CA ALA A 94 7.02 -10.81 -13.05
C ALA A 94 6.37 -9.41 -13.15
N ARG A 95 5.25 -9.32 -13.85
CA ARG A 95 4.46 -8.07 -13.99
C ARG A 95 3.91 -7.58 -12.65
N THR A 96 3.49 -8.50 -11.78
CA THR A 96 3.02 -8.15 -10.43
C THR A 96 4.17 -7.63 -9.56
N VAL A 97 5.35 -8.24 -9.66
CA VAL A 97 6.55 -7.77 -8.95
C VAL A 97 7.00 -6.40 -9.46
N GLU A 98 7.00 -6.18 -10.78
CA GLU A 98 7.25 -4.85 -11.38
C GLU A 98 6.27 -3.81 -10.85
N TYR A 99 4.99 -4.17 -10.77
CA TYR A 99 3.95 -3.30 -10.24
C TYR A 99 4.24 -2.92 -8.78
N TYR A 100 4.57 -3.88 -7.91
CA TYR A 100 4.95 -3.58 -6.52
C TYR A 100 6.19 -2.69 -6.43
N VAL A 101 7.24 -2.98 -7.20
CA VAL A 101 8.46 -2.14 -7.23
C VAL A 101 8.14 -0.73 -7.71
N LYS A 102 7.29 -0.59 -8.75
CA LYS A 102 6.84 0.72 -9.23
C LYS A 102 6.06 1.46 -8.15
N ASN A 103 5.16 0.79 -7.43
CA ASN A 103 4.36 1.43 -6.40
C ASN A 103 5.24 1.90 -5.22
N MET A 104 6.18 1.07 -4.76
CA MET A 104 7.13 1.45 -3.71
C MET A 104 8.02 2.62 -4.13
N LYS A 105 8.43 2.67 -5.40
CA LYS A 105 9.14 3.83 -5.96
C LYS A 105 8.30 5.10 -5.91
N LEU A 106 7.02 5.03 -6.27
CA LEU A 106 6.11 6.18 -6.22
C LEU A 106 5.91 6.66 -4.77
N LYS A 107 5.66 5.73 -3.84
CA LYS A 107 5.50 6.03 -2.41
C LYS A 107 6.71 6.74 -1.78
N LEU A 108 7.92 6.39 -2.23
CA LEU A 108 9.17 6.98 -1.73
C LEU A 108 9.76 8.09 -2.62
N GLY A 109 9.11 8.42 -3.74
CA GLY A 109 9.66 9.37 -4.73
C GLY A 109 11.02 8.93 -5.27
N CYS A 110 11.20 7.66 -5.61
CA CYS A 110 12.43 7.11 -6.16
C CYS A 110 12.35 6.94 -7.69
N GLU A 111 13.40 7.34 -8.39
CA GLU A 111 13.48 7.19 -9.85
C GLU A 111 14.14 5.87 -10.26
N SER A 112 15.01 5.32 -9.41
CA SER A 112 15.78 4.10 -9.71
C SER A 112 15.58 3.00 -8.66
N LYS A 113 15.82 1.75 -9.07
CA LYS A 113 15.82 0.59 -8.17
C LYS A 113 16.90 0.72 -7.08
N LYS A 114 18.06 1.29 -7.43
CA LYS A 114 19.17 1.50 -6.48
C LYS A 114 18.78 2.48 -5.38
N GLN A 115 18.24 3.64 -5.76
CA GLN A 115 17.77 4.64 -4.80
C GLN A 115 16.68 4.10 -3.87
N LEU A 116 15.79 3.25 -4.39
CA LEU A 116 14.80 2.56 -3.56
C LEU A 116 15.48 1.66 -2.51
N ILE A 117 16.44 0.83 -2.92
CA ILE A 117 17.20 -0.04 -2.00
C ILE A 117 17.93 0.78 -0.94
N ASP A 118 18.63 1.84 -1.35
CA ASP A 118 19.42 2.69 -0.45
C ASP A 118 18.54 3.31 0.64
N LYS A 119 17.36 3.84 0.28
CA LYS A 119 16.40 4.38 1.26
C LYS A 119 15.89 3.30 2.21
N ILE A 120 15.60 2.10 1.70
CA ILE A 120 15.07 1.02 2.53
C ILE A 120 16.10 0.54 3.55
N LEU A 121 17.39 0.48 3.18
CA LEU A 121 18.48 0.15 4.09
C LEU A 121 18.63 1.15 5.26
N GLN A 122 18.20 2.40 5.07
CA GLN A 122 18.22 3.42 6.12
C GLN A 122 17.01 3.33 7.06
N THR A 123 15.96 2.58 6.69
CA THR A 123 14.70 2.49 7.46
C THR A 123 14.67 1.28 8.40
N THR A 124 13.69 1.27 9.31
CA THR A 124 13.47 0.14 10.24
C THR A 124 12.71 -1.05 9.61
N LEU A 125 12.35 -0.97 8.32
CA LEU A 125 11.50 -1.95 7.64
C LEU A 125 12.10 -3.36 7.64
N LEU A 126 13.40 -3.50 7.41
CA LEU A 126 14.05 -4.83 7.41
C LEU A 126 13.99 -5.51 8.78
N GLN A 127 14.14 -4.73 9.85
CA GLN A 127 14.03 -5.23 11.22
C GLN A 127 12.60 -5.66 11.56
N GLN A 128 11.59 -4.96 11.04
CA GLN A 128 10.19 -5.36 11.17
C GLN A 128 9.93 -6.71 10.47
N LEU A 129 10.46 -6.88 9.26
CA LEU A 129 10.27 -8.12 8.48
C LEU A 129 10.97 -9.34 9.10
N GLU A 130 12.13 -9.15 9.71
CA GLU A 130 12.83 -10.22 10.44
C GLU A 130 12.00 -10.73 11.62
N LYS A 131 11.36 -9.83 12.37
CA LYS A 131 10.50 -10.18 13.52
C LYS A 131 9.28 -11.01 13.10
N ASP A 132 8.77 -10.76 11.89
CA ASP A 132 7.64 -11.48 11.33
C ASP A 132 8.00 -12.86 10.76
N GLY A 133 9.26 -13.30 10.91
CA GLY A 133 9.70 -14.65 10.59
C GLY A 133 10.22 -14.84 9.16
N MET A 134 10.39 -13.77 8.38
CA MET A 134 11.16 -13.84 7.13
C MET A 134 12.65 -13.93 7.44
N ARG A 135 13.17 -15.16 7.48
CA ARG A 135 14.60 -15.42 7.74
C ARG A 135 15.46 -14.91 6.59
N ILE A 136 16.29 -13.91 6.86
CA ILE A 136 17.39 -13.50 5.98
C ILE A 136 18.35 -14.69 5.85
N VAL A 137 18.50 -15.20 4.63
CA VAL A 137 19.62 -16.09 4.31
C VAL A 137 20.84 -15.21 4.13
N LYS A 138 21.62 -15.01 5.21
CA LYS A 138 22.95 -14.43 5.08
C LYS A 138 23.80 -15.45 4.31
N HIS A 139 24.25 -15.06 3.12
CA HIS A 139 25.25 -15.79 2.34
C HIS A 139 26.64 -15.45 2.86
#